data_AF-A0A6P8ZSX6-F1
#
_entry.id   AF-A0A6P8ZSX6-F1
#
_cell.length_a   1.000
_cell.length_b   1.000
_cell.length_c   1.000
_cell.angle_alpha   90.00
_cell.angle_beta   90.00
_cell.angle_gamma   90.00
#
_symmetry.space_group_name_H-M   'P 1'
#
loop_
_entity.id
_entity.type
_entity.pdbx_description
1 polymer ?
#
loop_
_entity_poly.entity_id
_entity_poly.type
_entity_poly.pdbx_seq_one_letter_code
_entity_poly.pdbx_strand_id
1 'polypeptide(L)'
;MNETSFKGRRDARLGGFPIQKLQSRVLHLHVFDYDRFSRDDSIGEVFLPLCQVDLSEKPSFWKALKPPAKDKCGELLTSLCYHPSQSILTLTLLKAKNLKAKDINGKSDPYVKVWLQFGDKRIEKRKTPIFKVTLNPVFNETFSFNVPWEKIRECSLDVMVMDFDNIGRNELIGRILLAGKNGSGATETKHWQDMITKPRQTIVQWHRLKPE
;
A
#
# COMPACT_ATOMS: atom_id res chain seq x y z
N MET A 1 -21.08 -33.46 17.92
CA MET A 1 -20.26 -34.26 18.86
C MET A 1 -19.04 -34.72 18.10
N ASN A 2 -17.84 -34.38 18.58
CA ASN A 2 -16.61 -35.15 18.43
C ASN A 2 -15.52 -34.42 19.22
N GLU A 3 -15.35 -34.85 20.48
CA GLU A 3 -14.23 -34.48 21.33
C GLU A 3 -12.96 -35.12 20.77
N THR A 4 -11.91 -34.31 20.59
CA THR A 4 -10.56 -34.83 20.38
C THR A 4 -9.79 -34.57 21.66
N SER A 5 -9.65 -35.62 22.49
CA SER A 5 -8.91 -35.58 23.76
C SER A 5 -7.42 -35.69 23.49
N PHE A 6 -6.66 -34.63 23.79
CA PHE A 6 -5.20 -34.69 23.86
C PHE A 6 -4.75 -34.95 25.29
N LYS A 7 -4.27 -36.18 25.54
CA LYS A 7 -3.68 -36.59 26.82
C LYS A 7 -2.22 -36.11 26.88
N GLY A 8 -2.03 -34.88 27.35
CA GLY A 8 -0.71 -34.28 27.55
C GLY A 8 0.00 -34.84 28.79
N ARG A 9 1.19 -35.43 28.57
CA ARG A 9 2.13 -35.90 29.60
C ARG A 9 2.54 -34.76 30.55
N ARG A 10 2.77 -35.15 31.81
CA ARG A 10 3.48 -34.35 32.82
C ARG A 10 4.87 -33.99 32.31
N ASP A 11 5.12 -32.71 32.13
CA ASP A 11 6.39 -32.05 32.48
C ASP A 11 6.25 -30.54 32.24
N ALA A 12 6.09 -29.81 33.35
CA ALA A 12 6.16 -28.35 33.36
C ALA A 12 7.63 -27.93 33.22
N ARG A 13 8.10 -27.77 31.98
CA ARG A 13 9.36 -27.06 31.68
C ARG A 13 9.18 -26.17 30.46
N LEU A 14 8.48 -25.05 30.65
CA LEU A 14 8.81 -23.84 29.88
C LEU A 14 10.24 -23.47 30.28
N GLY A 15 11.21 -23.66 29.38
CA GLY A 15 12.62 -23.53 29.68
C GLY A 15 12.99 -22.18 30.30
N GLY A 16 13.51 -22.21 31.53
CA GLY A 16 14.47 -21.25 32.09
C GLY A 16 14.13 -19.76 32.13
N PHE A 17 12.95 -19.31 31.72
CA PHE A 17 12.62 -17.88 31.67
C PHE A 17 11.92 -17.44 32.97
N PRO A 18 12.49 -16.51 33.75
CA PRO A 18 11.88 -16.07 35.00
C PRO A 18 10.50 -15.44 34.78
N ILE A 19 9.52 -15.83 35.59
CA ILE A 19 8.13 -15.35 35.48
C ILE A 19 8.03 -13.83 35.65
N GLN A 20 8.89 -13.22 36.48
CA GLN A 20 8.94 -11.76 36.61
C GLN A 20 9.39 -11.07 35.31
N LYS A 21 10.23 -11.72 34.50
CA LYS A 21 10.62 -11.18 33.19
C LYS A 21 9.51 -11.31 32.16
N LEU A 22 8.66 -12.33 32.26
CA LEU A 22 7.50 -12.53 31.39
C LEU A 22 6.46 -11.42 31.56
N GLN A 23 6.20 -10.96 32.79
CA GLN A 23 5.24 -9.88 33.06
C GLN A 23 5.61 -8.56 32.35
N SER A 24 6.89 -8.32 32.03
CA SER A 24 7.32 -7.14 31.27
C SER A 24 7.14 -7.28 29.74
N ARG A 25 6.66 -8.42 29.24
CA ARG A 25 6.55 -8.71 27.80
C ARG A 25 5.12 -8.55 27.30
N VAL A 26 5.01 -8.43 25.99
CA VAL A 26 3.74 -8.45 25.26
C VAL A 26 3.75 -9.68 24.37
N LEU A 27 2.70 -10.50 24.48
CA LEU A 27 2.42 -11.52 23.47
C LEU A 27 1.80 -10.82 22.26
N HIS A 28 2.53 -10.82 21.16
CA HIS A 28 2.06 -10.33 19.86
C HIS A 28 1.65 -11.54 19.03
N LEU A 29 0.37 -11.59 18.66
CA LEU A 29 -0.18 -12.59 17.76
C LEU A 29 -0.57 -11.88 16.46
N HIS A 30 -0.01 -12.34 15.36
CA HIS A 30 -0.26 -11.82 14.02
C HIS A 30 -0.86 -12.94 13.18
N VAL A 31 -2.05 -12.69 12.65
CA VAL A 31 -2.77 -13.64 11.80
C VAL A 31 -2.61 -13.22 10.35
N PHE A 32 -2.23 -14.18 9.51
CA PHE A 32 -2.07 -14.01 8.07
C PHE A 32 -2.97 -14.98 7.31
N ASP A 33 -3.37 -14.58 6.10
CA ASP A 33 -3.89 -15.45 5.07
C ASP A 33 -2.70 -16.04 4.29
N TYR A 34 -2.69 -17.35 4.11
CA TYR A 34 -1.55 -18.04 3.51
C TYR A 34 -1.67 -18.08 1.99
N ASP A 35 -0.64 -17.60 1.30
CA ASP A 35 -0.57 -17.59 -0.16
C ASP A 35 0.58 -18.45 -0.69
N ARG A 36 0.27 -19.33 -1.66
CA ARG A 36 1.27 -20.25 -2.24
C ARG A 36 2.30 -19.56 -3.14
N PHE A 37 1.92 -18.45 -3.76
CA PHE A 37 2.70 -17.83 -4.85
C PHE A 37 2.94 -16.33 -4.66
N SER A 38 2.50 -15.75 -3.55
CA SER A 38 2.69 -14.35 -3.15
C SER A 38 3.02 -14.30 -1.66
N ARG A 39 3.25 -13.12 -1.11
CA ARG A 39 3.38 -12.98 0.35
C ARG A 39 2.03 -13.10 1.03
N ASP A 40 2.03 -13.78 2.16
CA ASP A 40 0.89 -13.88 3.07
C ASP A 40 0.31 -12.49 3.43
N ASP A 41 -1.00 -12.34 3.24
CA ASP A 41 -1.72 -11.12 3.52
C ASP A 41 -2.08 -11.01 5.01
N SER A 42 -1.78 -9.87 5.60
CA SER A 42 -2.05 -9.66 7.02
C SER A 42 -3.53 -9.46 7.29
N ILE A 43 -4.17 -10.39 8.02
CA ILE A 43 -5.57 -10.28 8.44
C ILE A 43 -5.71 -9.32 9.63
N GLY A 44 -4.77 -9.38 10.57
CA GLY A 44 -4.76 -8.47 11.72
C GLY A 44 -3.90 -8.96 12.87
N GLU A 45 -3.82 -8.13 13.90
CA GLU A 45 -2.90 -8.33 15.01
C GLU A 45 -3.55 -8.09 16.38
N VAL A 46 -3.04 -8.81 17.38
CA VAL A 46 -3.41 -8.67 18.78
C VAL A 46 -2.16 -8.52 19.62
N PHE A 47 -2.21 -7.56 20.56
CA PHE A 47 -1.21 -7.34 21.58
C PHE A 47 -1.81 -7.65 22.94
N LEU A 48 -1.20 -8.59 23.67
CA LEU A 48 -1.58 -8.95 25.03
C LEU A 48 -0.39 -8.71 25.97
N PRO A 49 -0.35 -7.58 26.69
CA PRO A 49 0.62 -7.36 27.75
C PRO A 49 0.50 -8.47 28.80
N LEU A 50 1.57 -9.22 29.04
CA LEU A 50 1.54 -10.37 29.94
C LEU A 50 1.48 -9.97 31.41
N CYS A 51 1.73 -8.70 31.76
CA CYS A 51 1.41 -8.17 33.08
C CYS A 51 -0.09 -8.22 33.42
N GLN A 52 -0.97 -8.32 32.42
CA GLN A 52 -2.43 -8.39 32.60
C GLN A 52 -2.95 -9.83 32.66
N VAL A 53 -2.06 -10.83 32.60
CA VAL A 53 -2.43 -12.24 32.50
C VAL A 53 -1.92 -12.96 33.73
N ASP A 54 -2.82 -13.64 34.44
CA ASP A 54 -2.41 -14.60 35.45
C ASP A 54 -1.94 -15.89 34.76
N LEU A 55 -0.63 -16.10 34.77
CA LEU A 55 0.02 -17.26 34.14
C LEU A 55 0.06 -18.48 35.06
N SER A 56 -0.42 -18.38 36.30
CA SER A 56 -0.51 -19.52 37.22
C SER A 56 -1.66 -20.47 36.86
N GLU A 57 -2.69 -19.97 36.18
CA GLU A 57 -3.80 -20.73 35.63
C GLU A 57 -3.63 -20.99 34.12
N LYS A 58 -4.62 -21.66 33.49
CA LYS A 58 -4.71 -21.85 32.03
C LYS A 58 -5.79 -20.93 31.44
N PRO A 59 -5.56 -19.60 31.40
CA PRO A 59 -6.58 -18.67 30.95
C PRO A 59 -6.83 -18.82 29.44
N SER A 60 -8.07 -18.54 29.01
CA SER A 60 -8.46 -18.43 27.60
C SER A 60 -9.07 -17.05 27.36
N PHE A 61 -8.77 -16.46 26.20
CA PHE A 61 -9.20 -15.10 25.86
C PHE A 61 -9.77 -15.04 24.45
N TRP A 62 -10.86 -14.28 24.31
CA TRP A 62 -11.31 -13.79 23.02
C TRP A 62 -10.84 -12.35 22.85
N LYS A 63 -10.10 -12.07 21.77
CA LYS A 63 -9.72 -10.70 21.39
C LYS A 63 -10.02 -10.49 19.91
N ALA A 64 -10.72 -9.40 19.62
CA ALA A 64 -10.89 -8.94 18.24
C ALA A 64 -9.53 -8.55 17.66
N LEU A 65 -9.27 -8.98 16.42
CA LEU A 65 -8.08 -8.55 15.69
C LEU A 65 -8.16 -7.03 15.47
N LYS A 66 -7.07 -6.33 15.77
CA LYS A 66 -6.91 -4.96 15.30
C LYS A 66 -6.52 -5.03 13.82
N PRO A 67 -7.03 -4.12 12.97
CA PRO A 67 -6.54 -3.99 11.62
C PRO A 67 -5.02 -3.86 11.68
N PRO A 68 -4.28 -4.52 10.79
CA PRO A 68 -2.84 -4.40 10.80
C PRO A 68 -2.43 -2.94 10.68
N ALA A 69 -1.32 -2.56 11.32
CA ALA A 69 -0.74 -1.24 11.17
C ALA A 69 -0.75 -0.83 9.69
N LYS A 70 -1.57 0.20 9.34
CA LYS A 70 -1.91 0.59 7.96
C LYS A 70 -0.83 0.21 6.97
N ASP A 71 -1.14 -0.78 6.14
CA ASP A 71 -0.21 -1.35 5.16
C ASP A 71 0.52 -0.23 4.42
N LYS A 72 1.81 -0.09 4.71
CA LYS A 72 2.61 1.03 4.19
C LYS A 72 3.10 0.65 2.81
N CYS A 73 2.28 0.93 1.80
CA CYS A 73 2.61 0.71 0.39
C CYS A 73 3.76 1.62 -0.12
N GLY A 74 4.11 2.66 0.64
CA GLY A 74 5.12 3.67 0.30
C GLY A 74 4.50 4.99 -0.14
N GLU A 75 5.35 5.88 -0.65
CA GLU A 75 4.95 7.20 -1.13
C GLU A 75 5.48 7.43 -2.55
N LEU A 76 4.73 8.15 -3.37
CA LEU A 76 5.07 8.52 -4.73
C LEU A 76 5.07 10.05 -4.88
N LEU A 77 6.16 10.61 -5.41
CA LEU A 77 6.27 12.01 -5.77
C LEU A 77 5.86 12.19 -7.23
N THR A 78 4.82 12.97 -7.46
CA THR A 78 4.34 13.29 -8.80
C THR A 78 4.29 14.79 -9.00
N SER A 79 4.32 15.22 -10.26
CA SER A 79 3.92 16.57 -10.61
C SER A 79 2.84 16.60 -11.67
N LEU A 80 1.98 17.60 -11.58
CA LEU A 80 0.88 17.86 -12.48
C LEU A 80 1.01 19.26 -13.08
N CYS A 81 0.76 19.37 -14.38
CA CYS A 81 0.62 20.66 -15.07
C CYS A 81 -0.49 20.53 -16.10
N TYR A 82 -1.37 21.52 -16.18
CA TYR A 82 -2.40 21.57 -17.20
C TYR A 82 -2.27 22.84 -18.05
N HIS A 83 -2.29 22.66 -19.37
CA HIS A 83 -2.23 23.73 -20.38
C HIS A 83 -3.58 23.81 -21.11
N PRO A 84 -4.53 24.65 -20.65
CA PRO A 84 -5.90 24.68 -21.20
C PRO A 84 -5.96 25.01 -22.70
N SER A 85 -5.14 25.95 -23.16
CA SER A 85 -5.13 26.37 -24.57
C SER A 85 -4.64 25.29 -25.54
N GLN A 86 -3.94 24.27 -25.03
CA GLN A 86 -3.45 23.14 -25.81
C GLN A 86 -4.22 21.85 -25.52
N SER A 87 -5.13 21.87 -24.53
CA SER A 87 -5.79 20.68 -24.01
C SER A 87 -4.80 19.60 -23.54
N ILE A 88 -3.67 19.99 -22.94
CA ILE A 88 -2.63 19.05 -22.50
C ILE A 88 -2.59 18.97 -20.98
N LEU A 89 -2.77 17.76 -20.45
CA LEU A 89 -2.50 17.38 -19.07
C LEU A 89 -1.17 16.61 -19.01
N THR A 90 -0.21 17.13 -18.27
CA THR A 90 1.10 16.52 -18.07
C THR A 90 1.22 15.96 -16.66
N LEU A 91 1.56 14.68 -16.57
CA LEU A 91 1.95 13.99 -15.34
C LEU A 91 3.43 13.62 -15.43
N THR A 92 4.24 14.09 -14.48
CA THR A 92 5.60 13.59 -14.30
C THR A 92 5.67 12.71 -13.06
N LEU A 93 6.16 11.50 -13.24
CA LEU A 93 6.52 10.58 -12.16
C LEU A 93 7.97 10.85 -11.80
N LEU A 94 8.22 11.41 -10.61
CA LEU A 94 9.56 11.84 -10.20
C LEU A 94 10.31 10.70 -9.53
N LYS A 95 9.82 10.26 -8.36
CA LYS A 95 10.43 9.18 -7.58
C LYS A 95 9.43 8.60 -6.59
N ALA A 96 9.71 7.39 -6.10
CA ALA A 96 9.01 6.83 -4.95
C ALA A 96 9.98 6.59 -3.79
N LYS A 97 9.44 6.41 -2.59
CA LYS A 97 10.22 6.03 -1.41
C LYS A 97 9.46 5.07 -0.52
N ASN A 98 10.21 4.23 0.20
CA ASN A 98 9.70 3.28 1.17
C ASN A 98 8.58 2.38 0.59
N LEU A 99 8.73 1.95 -0.66
CA LEU A 99 7.79 1.01 -1.27
C LEU A 99 7.70 -0.27 -0.45
N LYS A 100 6.50 -0.86 -0.36
CA LYS A 100 6.34 -2.19 0.22
C LYS A 100 7.11 -3.17 -0.65
N ALA A 101 8.05 -3.89 -0.04
CA ALA A 101 8.69 -5.00 -0.71
C ALA A 101 7.62 -6.06 -1.04
N LYS A 102 7.71 -6.68 -2.21
CA LYS A 102 6.89 -7.82 -2.65
C LYS A 102 7.76 -9.07 -2.96
N ASP A 103 8.97 -8.85 -3.45
CA ASP A 103 10.21 -9.66 -3.37
C ASP A 103 10.54 -10.50 -2.10
N ILE A 104 10.72 -11.83 -2.18
CA ILE A 104 11.33 -12.64 -1.09
C ILE A 104 12.72 -12.10 -0.69
N ASN A 105 13.43 -11.47 -1.63
CA ASN A 105 14.72 -10.79 -1.41
C ASN A 105 14.63 -9.54 -0.51
N GLY A 106 13.43 -9.17 -0.04
CA GLY A 106 13.20 -7.98 0.79
C GLY A 106 13.10 -6.67 0.00
N LYS A 107 12.98 -6.74 -1.33
CA LYS A 107 12.88 -5.61 -2.26
C LYS A 107 11.70 -5.79 -3.24
N SER A 108 11.72 -5.03 -4.33
CA SER A 108 10.80 -5.07 -5.46
C SER A 108 11.52 -4.59 -6.73
N ASP A 109 10.94 -4.89 -7.90
CA ASP A 109 11.26 -4.39 -9.23
C ASP A 109 10.17 -3.40 -9.72
N PRO A 110 10.04 -2.19 -9.12
CA PRO A 110 8.91 -1.31 -9.37
C PRO A 110 8.81 -0.76 -10.79
N TYR A 111 7.58 -0.68 -11.29
CA TYR A 111 7.19 0.12 -12.45
C TYR A 111 5.81 0.74 -12.23
N VAL A 112 5.51 1.84 -12.90
CA VAL A 112 4.23 2.55 -12.73
C VAL A 112 3.37 2.40 -13.97
N LYS A 113 2.11 2.00 -13.78
CA LYS A 113 1.05 2.06 -14.80
C LYS A 113 0.21 3.31 -14.54
N VAL A 114 -0.09 4.07 -15.58
CA VAL A 114 -0.98 5.22 -15.51
C VAL A 114 -2.13 4.99 -16.47
N TRP A 115 -3.36 5.09 -15.98
CA TRP A 115 -4.56 5.14 -16.81
C TRP A 115 -5.19 6.52 -16.78
N LEU A 116 -5.40 7.08 -17.97
CA LEU A 116 -6.34 8.18 -18.18
C LEU A 116 -7.76 7.62 -18.21
N GLN A 117 -8.64 8.23 -17.43
CA GLN A 117 -10.05 7.84 -17.34
C GLN A 117 -10.95 9.07 -17.51
N PHE A 118 -12.11 8.85 -18.14
CA PHE A 118 -13.24 9.78 -18.13
C PHE A 118 -14.43 9.05 -17.52
N GLY A 119 -14.89 9.48 -16.33
CA GLY A 119 -15.79 8.68 -15.51
C GLY A 119 -15.19 7.30 -15.23
N ASP A 120 -15.97 6.24 -15.42
CA ASP A 120 -15.52 4.86 -15.21
C ASP A 120 -14.80 4.24 -16.42
N LYS A 121 -14.69 4.98 -17.53
CA LYS A 121 -14.10 4.46 -18.76
C LYS A 121 -12.60 4.72 -18.81
N ARG A 122 -11.82 3.64 -18.92
CA ARG A 122 -10.37 3.70 -19.24
C ARG A 122 -10.16 4.07 -20.71
N ILE A 123 -9.37 5.11 -20.94
CA ILE A 123 -9.19 5.73 -22.26
C ILE A 123 -7.80 5.41 -22.81
N GLU A 124 -6.77 5.67 -22.02
CA GLU A 124 -5.39 5.53 -22.45
C GLU A 124 -4.54 4.96 -21.31
N LYS A 125 -3.58 4.09 -21.64
CA LYS A 125 -2.63 3.51 -20.69
C LYS A 125 -1.20 3.90 -21.06
N ARG A 126 -0.43 4.35 -20.07
CA ARG A 126 1.02 4.51 -20.16
C ARG A 126 1.71 3.69 -19.07
N LYS A 127 2.99 3.38 -19.25
CA LYS A 127 3.81 2.73 -18.23
C LYS A 127 5.26 3.20 -18.29
N THR A 128 5.93 3.19 -17.15
CA THR A 128 7.38 3.41 -17.06
C THR A 128 8.15 2.14 -17.45
N PRO A 129 9.47 2.23 -17.66
CA PRO A 129 10.37 1.10 -17.54
C PRO A 129 10.30 0.45 -16.14
N ILE A 130 10.87 -0.75 -16.02
CA ILE A 130 11.02 -1.49 -14.77
C ILE A 130 12.35 -1.10 -14.11
N PHE A 131 12.30 -0.76 -12.83
CA PHE A 131 13.46 -0.40 -12.04
C PHE A 131 13.80 -1.55 -11.10
N LYS A 132 14.92 -2.24 -11.33
CA LYS A 132 15.23 -3.47 -10.62
C LYS A 132 15.69 -3.24 -9.17
N VAL A 133 15.24 -4.10 -8.27
CA VAL A 133 15.79 -4.36 -6.93
C VAL A 133 15.92 -3.08 -6.10
N THR A 134 14.83 -2.30 -6.04
CA THR A 134 14.77 -1.01 -5.34
C THR A 134 13.40 -0.73 -4.71
N LEU A 135 13.40 -0.14 -3.52
CA LEU A 135 12.21 0.40 -2.85
C LEU A 135 12.13 1.93 -2.93
N ASN A 136 13.10 2.56 -3.61
CA ASN A 136 13.21 4.01 -3.75
C ASN A 136 13.57 4.39 -5.21
N PRO A 137 12.78 3.96 -6.21
CA PRO A 137 13.08 4.25 -7.61
C PRO A 137 12.99 5.75 -7.90
N VAL A 138 13.89 6.23 -8.77
CA VAL A 138 13.82 7.57 -9.38
C VAL A 138 13.41 7.36 -10.84
N PHE A 139 12.19 7.76 -11.17
CA PHE A 139 11.59 7.53 -12.49
C PHE A 139 11.97 8.64 -13.47
N ASN A 140 11.72 9.90 -13.11
CA ASN A 140 11.83 11.07 -14.00
C ASN A 140 11.12 10.89 -15.36
N GLU A 141 9.99 10.20 -15.36
CA GLU A 141 9.21 9.88 -16.56
C GLU A 141 8.03 10.86 -16.71
N THR A 142 7.84 11.42 -17.90
CA THR A 142 6.75 12.37 -18.18
C THR A 142 5.77 11.80 -19.19
N PHE A 143 4.48 11.86 -18.85
CA PHE A 143 3.37 11.50 -19.72
C PHE A 143 2.51 12.72 -20.01
N SER A 144 2.15 12.91 -21.27
CA SER A 144 1.25 13.96 -21.73
C SER A 144 -0.02 13.34 -22.31
N PHE A 145 -1.17 13.85 -21.87
CA PHE A 145 -2.49 13.38 -22.25
C PHE A 145 -3.28 14.51 -22.89
N ASN A 146 -4.01 14.21 -23.96
CA ASN A 146 -4.92 15.18 -24.58
C ASN A 146 -6.26 15.17 -23.82
N VAL A 147 -6.48 16.19 -23.00
CA VAL A 147 -7.66 16.36 -22.15
C VAL A 147 -8.27 17.74 -22.42
N PRO A 148 -9.36 17.81 -23.19
CA PRO A 148 -10.10 19.05 -23.40
C PRO A 148 -10.58 19.65 -22.08
N TRP A 149 -10.63 20.98 -22.00
CA TRP A 149 -11.00 21.70 -20.77
C TRP A 149 -12.40 21.32 -20.28
N GLU A 150 -13.32 21.04 -21.20
CA GLU A 150 -14.70 20.68 -20.92
C GLU A 150 -14.78 19.33 -20.20
N LYS A 151 -13.82 18.44 -20.46
CA LYS A 151 -13.74 17.10 -19.88
C LYS A 151 -12.85 17.00 -18.64
N ILE A 152 -12.12 18.05 -18.28
CA ILE A 152 -11.16 18.01 -17.15
C ILE A 152 -11.82 17.65 -15.81
N ARG A 153 -13.11 17.96 -15.66
CA ARG A 153 -13.89 17.66 -14.44
C ARG A 153 -14.25 16.19 -14.30
N GLU A 154 -14.38 15.49 -15.43
CA GLU A 154 -14.66 14.05 -15.50
C GLU A 154 -13.37 13.22 -15.61
N CYS A 155 -12.24 13.90 -15.82
CA CYS A 155 -10.93 13.33 -15.98
C CYS A 155 -10.37 12.83 -14.64
N SER A 156 -9.76 11.66 -14.66
CA SER A 156 -8.90 11.18 -13.58
C SER A 156 -7.68 10.44 -14.12
N LEU A 157 -6.61 10.42 -13.30
CA LEU A 157 -5.43 9.61 -13.54
C LEU A 157 -5.31 8.56 -12.43
N ASP A 158 -5.47 7.30 -12.81
CA ASP A 158 -5.28 6.15 -11.95
C ASP A 158 -3.83 5.68 -12.07
N VAL A 159 -3.03 5.98 -11.05
CA VAL A 159 -1.57 5.76 -11.01
C VAL A 159 -1.27 4.59 -10.08
N MET A 160 -0.83 3.47 -10.66
CA MET A 160 -0.58 2.21 -9.96
C MET A 160 0.92 1.89 -9.97
N VAL A 161 1.53 1.80 -8.80
CA VAL A 161 2.89 1.27 -8.62
C VAL A 161 2.78 -0.24 -8.49
N MET A 162 3.41 -0.93 -9.42
CA MET A 162 3.39 -2.38 -9.54
C MET A 162 4.78 -2.94 -9.23
N ASP A 163 4.84 -4.16 -8.72
CA ASP A 163 6.04 -4.98 -8.74
C ASP A 163 6.08 -5.83 -10.02
N PHE A 164 7.26 -6.04 -10.57
CA PHE A 164 7.46 -6.91 -11.72
C PHE A 164 8.06 -8.24 -11.28
N ASP A 165 7.31 -9.32 -11.49
CA ASP A 165 7.76 -10.66 -11.16
C ASP A 165 8.18 -11.40 -12.43
N ASN A 166 9.41 -11.94 -12.42
CA ASN A 166 9.89 -12.77 -13.53
C ASN A 166 9.08 -14.08 -13.67
N ILE A 167 8.51 -14.57 -12.56
CA ILE A 167 7.71 -15.79 -12.49
C ILE A 167 6.45 -15.45 -11.69
N GLY A 168 5.27 -15.63 -12.30
CA GLY A 168 3.99 -15.35 -11.66
C GLY A 168 3.31 -14.11 -12.22
N ARG A 169 2.41 -13.52 -11.43
CA ARG A 169 1.65 -12.31 -11.80
C ARG A 169 2.23 -11.11 -11.08
N ASN A 170 2.54 -10.07 -11.84
CA ASN A 170 2.94 -8.77 -11.31
C ASN A 170 1.97 -8.27 -10.22
N GLU A 171 2.49 -8.02 -9.03
CA GLU A 171 1.71 -7.59 -7.87
C GLU A 171 1.50 -6.06 -7.82
N LEU A 172 0.35 -5.62 -7.29
CA LEU A 172 0.16 -4.21 -6.96
C LEU A 172 0.89 -3.89 -5.64
N ILE A 173 1.78 -2.89 -5.67
CA ILE A 173 2.37 -2.33 -4.44
C ILE A 173 1.40 -1.34 -3.81
N GLY A 174 0.85 -0.45 -4.64
CA GLY A 174 -0.22 0.46 -4.24
C GLY A 174 -0.54 1.47 -5.32
N ARG A 175 -1.60 2.27 -5.11
CA ARG A 175 -2.11 3.21 -6.10
C ARG A 175 -2.54 4.54 -5.50
N ILE A 176 -2.63 5.55 -6.37
CA ILE A 176 -3.26 6.84 -6.09
C ILE A 176 -4.21 7.18 -7.25
N LEU A 177 -5.30 7.88 -6.93
CA LEU A 177 -6.24 8.39 -7.92
C LEU A 177 -6.19 9.92 -7.88
N LEU A 178 -5.63 10.53 -8.91
CA LEU A 178 -5.55 11.98 -9.07
C LEU A 178 -6.81 12.45 -9.82
N ALA A 179 -7.72 13.13 -9.13
CA ALA A 179 -8.98 13.60 -9.68
C ALA A 179 -9.53 14.79 -8.87
N GLY A 180 -10.36 15.62 -9.50
CA GLY A 180 -10.98 16.77 -8.86
C GLY A 180 -12.20 16.46 -7.97
N LYS A 181 -12.82 15.28 -8.13
CA LYS A 181 -13.96 14.78 -7.34
C LYS A 181 -13.98 13.25 -7.31
N ASN A 182 -14.68 12.68 -6.32
CA ASN A 182 -14.99 11.25 -6.08
C ASN A 182 -13.80 10.27 -6.02
N GLY A 183 -13.78 9.38 -5.01
CA GLY A 183 -12.82 8.27 -4.88
C GLY A 183 -11.35 8.63 -4.59
N SER A 184 -10.93 9.87 -4.85
CA SER A 184 -9.59 10.39 -4.52
C SER A 184 -9.50 10.80 -3.05
N GLY A 185 -8.30 10.70 -2.46
CA GLY A 185 -8.07 11.18 -1.09
C GLY A 185 -7.84 12.70 -1.06
N ALA A 186 -7.91 13.28 0.13
CA ALA A 186 -7.82 14.74 0.30
C ALA A 186 -6.54 15.36 -0.31
N THR A 187 -5.40 14.67 -0.21
CA THR A 187 -4.13 15.12 -0.80
C THR A 187 -4.17 15.08 -2.32
N GLU A 188 -4.73 14.03 -2.91
CA GLU A 188 -4.88 13.89 -4.35
C GLU A 188 -5.85 14.94 -4.92
N THR A 189 -6.99 15.15 -4.26
CA THR A 189 -7.97 16.18 -4.64
C THR A 189 -7.37 17.57 -4.57
N LYS A 190 -6.61 17.88 -3.50
CA LYS A 190 -5.91 19.16 -3.36
C LYS A 190 -4.89 19.36 -4.48
N HIS A 191 -4.08 18.34 -4.79
CA HIS A 191 -3.09 18.42 -5.86
C HIS A 191 -3.73 18.70 -7.22
N TRP A 192 -4.86 18.05 -7.51
CA TRP A 192 -5.64 18.31 -8.71
C TRP A 192 -6.20 19.74 -8.73
N GLN A 193 -6.79 20.20 -7.62
CA GLN A 193 -7.33 21.55 -7.51
C GLN A 193 -6.26 22.62 -7.67
N ASP A 194 -5.08 22.42 -7.07
CA ASP A 194 -3.94 23.32 -7.20
C ASP A 194 -3.47 23.40 -8.66
N MET A 195 -3.41 22.27 -9.38
CA MET A 195 -3.10 22.24 -10.82
C MET A 195 -4.11 23.05 -11.64
N ILE A 196 -5.41 22.88 -11.37
CA ILE A 196 -6.49 23.57 -12.11
C ILE A 196 -6.49 25.07 -11.85
N THR A 197 -6.26 25.49 -10.60
CA THR A 197 -6.27 26.92 -10.21
C THR A 197 -5.01 27.66 -10.62
N LYS A 198 -3.91 26.95 -10.92
CA LYS A 198 -2.63 27.50 -11.35
C LYS A 198 -2.26 26.96 -12.75
N PRO A 199 -3.00 27.35 -13.81
CA PRO A 199 -2.76 26.82 -15.15
C PRO A 199 -1.34 27.14 -15.64
N ARG A 200 -0.74 26.19 -16.37
CA ARG A 200 0.65 26.23 -16.87
C ARG A 200 1.74 26.25 -15.79
N GLN A 201 1.38 26.08 -14.52
CA GLN A 201 2.35 25.90 -13.44
C GLN A 201 2.44 24.42 -13.09
N THR A 202 3.66 23.93 -12.93
CA THR A 202 3.92 22.59 -12.42
C THR A 202 3.71 22.58 -10.91
N ILE A 203 2.77 21.77 -10.45
CA ILE A 203 2.54 21.51 -9.03
C ILE A 203 3.18 20.16 -8.70
N VAL A 204 4.00 20.10 -7.66
CA VAL A 204 4.71 18.89 -7.22
C VAL A 204 4.16 18.47 -5.86
N GLN A 205 3.81 17.20 -5.69
CA GLN A 205 3.20 16.73 -4.46
C GLN A 205 3.55 15.26 -4.18
N TRP A 206 3.85 14.97 -2.91
CA TRP A 206 3.93 13.59 -2.39
C TRP A 206 2.55 13.03 -2.12
N HIS A 207 2.35 11.77 -2.49
CA HIS A 207 1.14 11.01 -2.20
C HIS A 207 1.48 9.69 -1.54
N ARG A 208 0.70 9.33 -0.51
CA ARG A 208 0.79 8.02 0.12
C ARG A 208 0.05 7.01 -0.76
N LEU A 209 0.73 5.94 -1.13
CA LEU A 209 0.14 4.84 -1.87
C LEU A 209 -0.88 4.11 -0.99
N LYS A 210 -2.02 3.78 -1.57
CA LYS A 210 -3.09 3.01 -0.92
C LYS A 210 -3.07 1.58 -1.48
N PRO A 211 -3.42 0.56 -0.67
CA PRO A 211 -3.69 -0.78 -1.17
C PRO A 211 -4.90 -0.78 -2.12
N GLU A 212 -5.19 -1.93 -2.73
CA GLU A 212 -6.38 -2.12 -3.57
C GLU A 212 -7.69 -1.88 -2.80
#